data_AF-A0A7X7AB77-F1
#
_entry.id   AF-A0A7X7AB77-F1
#
_cell.length_a   1.000
_cell.length_b   1.000
_cell.length_c   1.000
_cell.angle_alpha   90.00
_cell.angle_beta   90.00
_cell.angle_gamma   90.00
#
_symmetry.space_group_name_H-M   'P 1'
#
loop_
_entity.id
_entity.type
_entity.pdbx_description
1 polymer ?
#
loop_
_entity_poly.entity_id
_entity_poly.type
_entity_poly.pdbx_seq_one_letter_code
_entity_poly.pdbx_strand_id
1 'polypeptide(L)' 'MTKFEDAKKIGLRAKETNKIIAIYPDELKGPNEEIEKTVRDWYYQQSCGAEDDLLSAFVDALTDEEIKSRNL' A
#
# COMPACT_ATOMS: atom_id res chain seq x y z
N MET A 1 14.35 11.54 -5.20
CA MET A 1 13.32 12.01 -4.26
C MET A 1 12.57 10.78 -3.78
N THR A 2 12.82 10.34 -2.55
CA THR A 2 12.18 9.14 -2.01
C THR A 2 10.83 9.56 -1.47
N LYS A 3 9.78 8.96 -2.03
CA LYS A 3 8.38 9.29 -1.77
C LYS A 3 7.90 8.66 -0.45
N PHE A 4 8.64 7.66 0.02
CA PHE A 4 8.32 6.86 1.20
C PHE A 4 9.38 6.96 2.32
N GLU A 5 10.35 7.89 2.23
CA GLU A 5 11.46 8.00 3.21
C GLU A 5 10.99 8.22 4.66
N ASP A 6 9.85 8.91 4.83
CA ASP A 6 9.23 9.20 6.15
C ASP A 6 7.91 8.44 6.36
N ALA A 7 7.56 7.53 5.45
CA ALA A 7 6.29 6.84 5.48
C ALA A 7 6.34 5.70 6.51
N LYS A 8 5.76 5.94 7.69
CA LYS A 8 5.65 4.93 8.76
C LYS A 8 4.83 3.71 8.35
N LYS A 9 3.87 3.89 7.45
CA LYS A 9 3.03 2.81 6.93
C LYS A 9 2.84 2.96 5.43
N ILE A 10 2.87 1.82 4.76
CA ILE A 10 2.66 1.71 3.33
C ILE A 10 1.42 0.84 3.11
N GLY A 11 0.65 1.14 2.09
CA GLY A 11 -0.47 0.28 1.71
C GLY A 11 -0.84 0.43 0.25
N LEU A 12 -1.82 -0.38 -0.15
CA LEU A 12 -2.43 -0.32 -1.47
C LEU A 12 -3.66 0.57 -1.43
N ARG A 13 -3.78 1.47 -2.38
CA ARG A 13 -4.96 2.30 -2.63
C ARG A 13 -5.55 2.00 -3.99
N ALA A 14 -6.88 2.01 -4.07
CA ALA A 14 -7.60 1.96 -5.33
C ALA A 14 -7.49 3.32 -6.04
N LYS A 15 -7.10 3.31 -7.31
CA LYS A 15 -7.03 4.53 -8.15
C LYS A 15 -8.40 5.18 -8.32
N GLU A 16 -9.45 4.37 -8.45
CA GLU A 16 -10.80 4.85 -8.74
C GLU A 16 -11.47 5.50 -7.53
N THR A 17 -11.27 4.93 -6.34
CA THR A 17 -12.00 5.36 -5.13
C THR A 17 -11.11 6.05 -4.10
N ASN A 18 -9.78 6.05 -4.30
CA ASN A 18 -8.77 6.46 -3.32
C ASN A 18 -8.89 5.73 -1.96
N LYS A 19 -9.66 4.64 -1.90
CA LYS A 19 -9.80 3.85 -0.68
C LYS A 19 -8.59 2.97 -0.50
N ILE A 20 -8.19 2.81 0.76
CA ILE A 20 -7.17 1.84 1.15
C ILE A 20 -7.75 0.45 0.93
N ILE A 21 -7.09 -0.36 0.11
CA ILE A 21 -7.43 -1.75 -0.13
C ILE A 21 -6.81 -2.58 0.99
N ALA A 22 -5.48 -2.51 1.10
CA ALA A 22 -4.68 -3.26 2.06
C ALA A 22 -3.61 -2.39 2.71
N ILE A 23 -3.23 -2.74 3.93
CA ILE A 23 -2.18 -2.06 4.70
C ILE A 23 -1.06 -3.08 4.89
N TYR A 24 0.14 -2.72 4.48
CA TYR A 24 1.31 -3.55 4.71
C TYR A 24 1.66 -3.52 6.20
N PRO A 25 1.84 -4.67 6.87
CA PRO A 25 1.98 -4.72 8.32
C PRO A 25 3.36 -4.28 8.83
N ASP A 26 4.39 -4.36 7.99
CA ASP A 26 5.78 -4.08 8.35
C ASP A 26 6.25 -2.69 7.89
N GLU A 27 7.33 -2.19 8.49
CA GLU A 27 7.93 -0.92 8.06
C GLU A 27 8.91 -1.19 6.91
N LEU A 28 8.68 -0.58 5.75
CA LEU A 28 9.57 -0.69 4.60
C LEU A 28 10.46 0.54 4.50
N LYS A 29 11.78 0.31 4.42
CA LYS A 29 12.78 1.35 4.19
C LYS A 29 13.60 0.99 2.97
N GLY A 30 13.64 1.89 2.00
CA GLY A 30 14.35 1.65 0.75
C GLY A 30 13.90 2.59 -0.37
N PRO A 31 14.39 2.35 -1.58
CA PRO A 31 13.95 3.08 -2.76
C PRO A 31 12.48 2.78 -3.08
N ASN A 32 11.80 3.75 -3.67
CA ASN A 32 10.36 3.65 -3.93
C ASN A 32 9.99 2.40 -4.72
N GLU A 33 10.75 2.07 -5.76
CA GLU A 33 10.47 0.91 -6.62
C GLU A 33 10.51 -0.42 -5.85
N GLU A 34 11.42 -0.57 -4.89
CA GLU A 34 11.49 -1.79 -4.06
C GLU A 34 10.29 -1.88 -3.13
N ILE A 35 9.92 -0.76 -2.50
CA ILE A 35 8.74 -0.69 -1.62
C ILE A 35 7.47 -1.05 -2.40
N GLU A 36 7.29 -0.46 -3.58
CA GLU A 36 6.14 -0.75 -4.44
C GLU A 36 6.08 -2.23 -4.82
N LYS A 37 7.22 -2.81 -5.20
CA LYS A 37 7.29 -4.22 -5.58
C LYS A 37 6.98 -5.14 -4.40
N THR A 38 7.58 -4.89 -3.23
CA THR A 38 7.38 -5.70 -2.03
C THR A 38 5.92 -5.72 -1.59
N VAL A 39 5.25 -4.55 -1.56
CA VAL A 39 3.84 -4.49 -1.13
C VAL A 39 2.91 -5.14 -2.14
N ARG A 40 3.18 -4.97 -3.44
CA ARG A 40 2.37 -5.61 -4.49
C ARG A 40 2.53 -7.13 -4.49
N ASP A 41 3.76 -7.62 -4.34
CA ASP A 41 4.05 -9.06 -4.25
C ASP A 41 3.40 -9.68 -3.01
N TRP A 42 3.51 -9.03 -1.85
CA TRP A 42 2.85 -9.47 -0.63
C TRP A 42 1.31 -9.55 -0.78
N TYR A 43 0.69 -8.53 -1.38
CA TYR A 43 -0.76 -8.53 -1.58
C TYR A 43 -1.20 -9.59 -2.60
N TYR A 44 -0.38 -9.81 -3.63
CA TYR A 44 -0.58 -10.88 -4.60
C TYR A 44 -0.55 -12.26 -3.93
N GLN A 45 0.38 -12.48 -3.00
CA GLN A 45 0.46 -13.71 -2.20
C GLN A 45 -0.74 -13.88 -1.25
N GLN A 46 -1.35 -12.78 -0.79
CA GLN A 46 -2.49 -12.83 0.13
C GLN A 46 -3.81 -13.23 -0.53
N SER A 47 -4.05 -12.92 -1.80
CA SER A 47 -5.35 -13.17 -2.45
C SER A 47 -5.23 -13.52 -3.92
N CYS A 48 -5.86 -14.63 -4.33
CA CYS A 48 -5.88 -15.07 -5.74
C CYS A 48 -6.60 -14.08 -6.68
N GLY A 49 -7.47 -13.22 -6.14
CA GLY A 49 -8.14 -12.13 -6.90
C GLY A 49 -7.35 -10.82 -6.94
N ALA A 50 -6.19 -10.75 -6.30
CA ALA A 50 -5.41 -9.52 -6.15
C ALA A 50 -4.88 -8.96 -7.48
N GLU A 51 -4.77 -9.78 -8.53
CA GLU A 51 -4.23 -9.35 -9.82
C GLU A 51 -5.08 -8.23 -10.46
N ASP A 52 -6.41 -8.36 -10.38
CA ASP A 52 -7.37 -7.38 -10.91
C ASP A 52 -7.38 -6.10 -10.05
N ASP A 53 -7.42 -6.24 -8.72
CA ASP A 53 -7.26 -5.14 -7.78
C ASP A 53 -5.93 -4.39 -7.99
N LEU A 54 -4.82 -5.10 -8.22
CA LEU A 54 -3.49 -4.53 -8.42
C LEU A 54 -3.35 -3.72 -9.71
N LEU A 55 -4.14 -4.02 -10.74
CA LEU A 55 -4.21 -3.23 -11.98
C LEU A 55 -4.83 -1.85 -11.68
N SER A 56 -5.91 -1.85 -10.91
CA SER A 56 -6.62 -0.65 -10.46
C SER A 56 -6.10 -0.06 -9.16
N ALA A 57 -5.02 -0.60 -8.57
CA ALA A 57 -4.41 -0.12 -7.34
C ALA A 57 -3.00 0.45 -7.55
N PHE A 58 -2.55 1.22 -6.57
CA PHE A 58 -1.19 1.76 -6.48
C PHE A 58 -0.72 1.73 -5.03
N VAL A 59 0.59 1.61 -4.84
CA VAL A 59 1.20 1.63 -3.51
C VAL A 59 1.43 3.07 -3.11
N ASP A 60 1.03 3.40 -1.88
CA ASP A 60 1.14 4.76 -1.36
C ASP A 60 1.45 4.77 0.14
N ALA A 61 2.02 5.89 0.59
CA ALA A 61 2.25 6.14 2.01
C ALA A 61 0.91 6.41 2.69
N LEU A 62 0.63 5.67 3.76
CA LEU A 62 -0.54 5.88 4.59
C LEU A 62 -0.15 6.66 5.83
N THR A 63 -0.94 7.69 6.16
CA THR A 63 -0.77 8.41 7.42
C THR A 63 -1.56 7.73 8.52
N ASP A 64 -1.13 7.93 9.78
CA ASP A 64 -1.85 7.45 10.95
C ASP A 64 -3.31 7.93 11.01
N GLU A 65 -3.59 9.13 10.47
CA GLU A 65 -4.94 9.70 10.41
C GLU A 65 -5.87 8.87 9.52
N GLU A 66 -5.39 8.42 8.36
CA GLU A 66 -6.22 7.63 7.44
C GLU A 66 -6.51 6.23 7.96
N ILE A 67 -5.55 5.65 8.67
CA ILE A 67 -5.70 4.34 9.28
C ILE A 67 -6.66 4.42 10.46
N LYS A 68 -6.60 5.51 11.25
CA LYS A 68 -7.58 5.79 12.30
C LYS A 68 -8.98 6.06 11.74
N SER A 69 -9.10 6.71 10.59
CA SER A 69 -10.40 6.91 9.91
C SER A 69 -11.03 5.59 9.44
N ARG A 70 -10.26 4.50 9.35
CA ARG A 70 -10.75 3.15 9.05
C ARG A 70 -11.20 2.38 10.30
N ASN A 71 -11.14 2.97 11.50
CA ASN A 71 -11.74 2.36 12.69
C ASN A 71 -13.28 2.37 12.58
N LEU A 72 -13.80 1.15 12.36
CA LEU A 72 -15.00 0.62 12.99
C LEU A 72 -15.01 0.89 14.50
#